data_AF-E8ZCJ0-F1
#
_entry.id   AF-E8ZCJ0-F1
#
_cell.length_a   1.000
_cell.length_b   1.000
_cell.length_c   1.000
_cell.angle_alpha   90.00
_cell.angle_beta   90.00
_cell.angle_gamma   90.00
#
_symmetry.space_group_name_H-M   'P 1'
#
loop_
_entity.id
_entity.type
_entity.pdbx_description
1 polymer ?
#
loop_
_entity_poly.entity_id
_entity_poly.type
_entity_poly.pdbx_seq_one_letter_code
_entity_poly.pdbx_strand_id
1 'polypeptide(L)'
;DADFSCFADLALASPEDYYIEGQGSLLQCVLTPGDPYMPLPNEEIISRVSKQVLALFPSSQGLEVTWSSVVKIGQSLYREGPGKDPFRPDQKTPVKNFFLAGSYTKQDYIDSMEGATLSGRQASAFICDAGEELAALRKVL
;
A
#
# COMPACT_ATOMS: atom_id res chain seq x y z
N ASP A 1 -23.64 3.69 -1.07
CA ASP A 1 -22.21 4.01 -1.17
C ASP A 1 -21.42 2.75 -0.86
N ALA A 2 -20.22 2.60 -1.39
CA ALA A 2 -19.38 1.41 -1.18
C ALA A 2 -18.32 1.71 -0.11
N ASP A 3 -18.06 0.76 0.77
CA ASP A 3 -17.02 0.88 1.81
C ASP A 3 -15.61 0.61 1.28
N PHE A 4 -15.50 0.09 0.04
CA PHE A 4 -14.23 -0.03 -0.66
C PHE A 4 -13.98 1.21 -1.54
N SER A 5 -12.89 1.92 -1.27
CA SER A 5 -12.51 3.14 -1.99
C SER A 5 -11.92 2.87 -3.37
N CYS A 6 -11.33 1.70 -3.54
CA CYS A 6 -10.69 1.24 -4.76
C CYS A 6 -10.98 -0.26 -4.88
N PHE A 7 -11.33 -0.71 -6.08
CA PHE A 7 -11.49 -2.11 -6.38
C PHE A 7 -11.05 -2.42 -7.80
N ALA A 8 -10.74 -3.68 -8.06
CA ALA A 8 -10.45 -4.19 -9.39
C ALA A 8 -11.09 -5.55 -9.58
N ASP A 9 -11.75 -5.74 -10.72
CA ASP A 9 -12.02 -7.08 -11.25
C ASP A 9 -10.73 -7.57 -11.91
N LEU A 10 -10.05 -8.51 -11.26
CA LEU A 10 -8.76 -9.02 -11.71
C LEU A 10 -8.89 -9.92 -12.93
N ALA A 11 -10.02 -10.60 -13.11
CA ALA A 11 -10.28 -11.39 -14.31
C ALA A 11 -10.40 -10.51 -15.56
N LEU A 12 -10.77 -9.23 -15.40
CA LEU A 12 -10.80 -8.25 -16.48
C LEU A 12 -9.50 -7.42 -16.59
N ALA A 13 -8.94 -6.99 -15.46
CA ALA A 13 -7.77 -6.10 -15.45
C ALA A 13 -6.44 -6.84 -15.69
N SER A 14 -6.36 -8.13 -15.35
CA SER A 14 -5.17 -8.96 -15.50
C SER A 14 -5.55 -10.41 -15.89
N PRO A 15 -6.23 -10.61 -17.03
CA PRO A 15 -6.85 -11.88 -17.39
C PRO A 15 -5.86 -13.04 -17.52
N GLU A 16 -4.61 -12.79 -17.92
CA GLU A 16 -3.60 -13.83 -18.11
C GLU A 16 -3.35 -14.66 -16.83
N ASP A 17 -3.35 -14.00 -15.66
CA ASP A 17 -3.08 -14.63 -14.38
C ASP A 17 -4.35 -14.99 -13.59
N TYR A 18 -5.46 -14.27 -13.83
CA TYR A 18 -6.63 -14.30 -12.96
C TYR A 18 -7.95 -14.73 -13.62
N TYR A 19 -8.01 -14.82 -14.95
CA TYR A 19 -9.19 -15.38 -15.60
C TYR A 19 -9.11 -16.91 -15.63
N ILE A 20 -10.10 -17.57 -15.05
CA ILE A 20 -10.25 -19.02 -15.12
C ILE A 20 -11.61 -19.34 -15.71
N GLU A 21 -11.61 -20.06 -16.83
CA GLU A 21 -12.84 -20.42 -17.56
C GLU A 21 -13.83 -21.13 -16.64
N GLY A 22 -15.07 -20.64 -16.62
CA GLY A 22 -16.16 -21.19 -15.80
C GLY A 22 -16.12 -20.85 -14.31
N GLN A 23 -15.12 -20.11 -13.81
CA GLN A 23 -15.03 -19.75 -12.38
C GLN A 23 -15.50 -18.33 -12.04
N GLY A 24 -15.99 -17.58 -13.03
CA GLY A 24 -16.46 -16.22 -12.83
C GLY A 24 -15.31 -15.21 -12.74
N SER A 25 -15.34 -14.36 -11.72
CA SER A 25 -14.43 -13.22 -11.56
C SER A 25 -13.81 -13.19 -10.16
N LEU A 26 -12.63 -12.59 -10.04
CA LEU A 26 -11.97 -12.30 -8.77
C LEU A 26 -11.94 -10.80 -8.53
N LEU A 27 -12.68 -10.33 -7.52
CA LEU A 27 -12.68 -8.93 -7.10
C LEU A 27 -11.67 -8.69 -5.97
N GLN A 28 -10.78 -7.72 -6.17
CA GLN A 28 -9.93 -7.18 -5.12
C GLN A 28 -10.49 -5.83 -4.67
N CYS A 29 -10.78 -5.68 -3.36
CA CYS A 29 -11.40 -4.48 -2.80
C CYS A 29 -10.56 -3.91 -1.65
N VAL A 30 -10.26 -2.60 -1.70
CA VAL A 30 -9.51 -1.87 -0.66
C VAL A 30 -10.47 -1.13 0.26
N LEU A 31 -10.59 -1.62 1.50
CA LEU A 31 -11.45 -1.04 2.54
C LEU A 31 -10.74 0.09 3.28
N THR A 32 -11.24 1.32 3.18
CA THR A 32 -10.72 2.48 3.92
C THR A 32 -11.85 3.45 4.25
N PRO A 33 -11.92 3.99 5.50
CA PRO A 33 -11.02 3.74 6.62
C PRO A 33 -11.11 2.30 7.15
N GLY A 34 -9.96 1.71 7.51
CA GLY A 34 -9.88 0.32 8.00
C GLY A 34 -10.35 0.13 9.44
N ASP A 35 -10.41 1.21 10.24
CA ASP A 35 -10.73 1.17 11.68
C ASP A 35 -12.02 0.38 12.01
N PRO A 36 -13.15 0.52 11.27
CA PRO A 36 -14.38 -0.23 11.55
C PRO A 36 -14.27 -1.74 11.26
N TYR A 37 -13.30 -2.14 10.42
CA TYR A 37 -13.13 -3.50 9.91
C TYR A 37 -12.09 -4.29 10.70
N MET A 38 -11.07 -3.63 11.25
CA MET A 38 -9.99 -4.26 12.01
C MET A 38 -10.48 -5.23 13.11
N PRO A 39 -11.47 -4.87 13.97
CA PRO A 39 -11.91 -5.76 15.05
C PRO A 39 -12.85 -6.88 14.61
N LEU A 40 -13.38 -6.86 13.37
CA LEU A 40 -14.38 -7.82 12.92
C LEU A 40 -13.76 -9.18 12.55
N PRO A 41 -14.42 -10.33 12.76
CA PRO A 41 -14.00 -11.59 12.15
C PRO A 41 -13.96 -11.50 10.61
N ASN A 42 -13.10 -12.27 9.96
CA ASN A 42 -12.95 -12.20 8.50
C ASN A 42 -14.27 -12.51 7.77
N GLU A 43 -15.05 -13.46 8.28
CA GLU A 43 -16.33 -13.89 7.73
C GLU A 43 -17.37 -12.74 7.72
N GLU A 44 -17.35 -11.90 8.75
CA GLU A 44 -18.22 -10.72 8.82
C GLU A 44 -17.81 -9.67 7.78
N ILE A 45 -16.50 -9.49 7.56
CA ILE A 45 -15.98 -8.59 6.53
C ILE A 45 -16.40 -9.09 5.14
N ILE A 46 -16.20 -10.38 4.87
CA ILE A 46 -16.57 -11.03 3.60
C ILE A 46 -18.08 -10.87 3.34
N SER A 47 -18.91 -11.15 4.35
CA SER A 47 -20.37 -11.01 4.27
C SER A 47 -20.80 -9.59 3.93
N ARG A 48 -20.19 -8.57 4.56
CA ARG A 48 -20.49 -7.15 4.28
C ARG A 48 -20.08 -6.74 2.87
N VAL A 49 -18.86 -7.09 2.47
CA VAL A 49 -18.34 -6.72 1.14
C VAL A 49 -19.12 -7.43 0.04
N SER A 50 -19.44 -8.72 0.21
CA SER A 50 -20.24 -9.49 -0.75
C SER A 50 -21.62 -8.86 -0.98
N LYS A 51 -22.32 -8.45 0.09
CA LYS A 51 -23.61 -7.73 -0.03
C LYS A 51 -23.49 -6.43 -0.82
N GLN A 52 -22.39 -5.70 -0.63
CA GLN A 52 -22.13 -4.45 -1.37
C GLN A 52 -21.83 -4.73 -2.85
N VAL A 53 -21.02 -5.75 -3.15
CA VAL A 53 -20.74 -6.19 -4.53
C VAL A 53 -22.04 -6.55 -5.24
N LEU A 54 -22.89 -7.37 -4.63
CA LEU A 54 -24.20 -7.74 -5.19
C LEU A 54 -25.07 -6.50 -5.44
N ALA A 55 -25.10 -5.55 -4.50
CA ALA A 55 -25.88 -4.32 -4.65
C ALA A 55 -25.34 -3.38 -5.75
N LEU A 56 -24.02 -3.35 -5.96
CA LEU A 56 -23.34 -2.43 -6.87
C LEU A 56 -23.23 -2.96 -8.30
N PHE A 57 -23.08 -4.27 -8.47
CA PHE A 57 -22.83 -4.89 -9.78
C PHE A 57 -23.99 -5.81 -10.16
N PRO A 58 -24.91 -5.39 -11.04
CA PRO A 58 -26.01 -6.23 -11.51
C PRO A 58 -25.56 -7.55 -12.14
N SER A 59 -24.38 -7.57 -12.76
CA SER A 59 -23.78 -8.79 -13.34
C SER A 59 -23.40 -9.85 -12.30
N SER A 60 -23.28 -9.47 -11.02
CA SER A 60 -22.98 -10.40 -9.94
C SER A 60 -24.22 -11.06 -9.33
N GLN A 61 -25.43 -10.65 -9.73
CA GLN A 61 -26.67 -11.21 -9.21
C GLN A 61 -26.79 -12.70 -9.54
N GLY A 62 -27.05 -13.52 -8.52
CA GLY A 62 -27.12 -14.98 -8.63
C GLY A 62 -25.75 -15.69 -8.61
N LEU A 63 -24.65 -14.94 -8.47
CA LEU A 63 -23.33 -15.54 -8.21
C LEU A 63 -23.12 -15.78 -6.72
N GLU A 64 -22.31 -16.79 -6.41
CA GLU A 64 -21.90 -17.13 -5.05
C GLU A 64 -20.41 -16.92 -4.86
N VAL A 65 -20.00 -16.54 -3.64
CA VAL A 65 -18.58 -16.42 -3.28
C VAL A 65 -18.02 -17.83 -3.10
N THR A 66 -17.21 -18.28 -4.05
CA THR A 66 -16.57 -19.62 -4.02
C THR A 66 -15.29 -19.64 -3.20
N TRP A 67 -14.60 -18.50 -3.11
CA TRP A 67 -13.37 -18.33 -2.35
C TRP A 67 -13.21 -16.87 -1.90
N SER A 68 -12.55 -16.67 -0.77
CA SER A 68 -12.23 -15.33 -0.26
C SER A 68 -10.98 -15.34 0.59
N SER A 69 -10.33 -14.18 0.68
CA SER A 69 -9.21 -13.93 1.57
C SER A 69 -9.28 -12.50 2.09
N VAL A 70 -8.96 -12.32 3.37
CA VAL A 70 -8.93 -11.01 4.01
C VAL A 70 -7.53 -10.78 4.57
N VAL A 71 -6.89 -9.72 4.10
CA VAL A 71 -5.57 -9.28 4.59
C VAL A 71 -5.76 -7.98 5.37
N LYS A 72 -5.41 -8.00 6.65
CA LYS A 72 -5.50 -6.83 7.54
C LYS A 72 -4.12 -6.27 7.82
N ILE A 73 -3.89 -5.02 7.43
CA ILE A 73 -2.62 -4.33 7.65
C ILE A 73 -2.88 -3.09 8.52
N GLY A 74 -2.70 -3.24 9.83
CA GLY A 74 -3.01 -2.17 10.79
C GLY A 74 -2.02 -0.99 10.79
N GLN A 75 -0.82 -1.19 10.26
CA GLN A 75 0.23 -0.18 10.16
C GLN A 75 0.81 -0.18 8.74
N SER A 76 -0.04 0.08 7.74
CA SER A 76 0.35 0.05 6.32
C SER A 76 1.19 1.25 5.91
N LEU A 77 0.70 2.44 6.19
CA LEU A 77 1.26 3.73 5.83
C LEU A 77 1.25 4.65 7.06
N TYR A 78 2.06 5.70 7.06
CA TYR A 78 1.91 6.73 8.08
C TYR A 78 0.57 7.46 7.86
N ARG A 79 -0.08 7.87 8.96
CA ARG A 79 -1.36 8.57 8.86
C ARG A 79 -1.12 10.00 8.41
N GLU A 80 -1.39 10.28 7.14
CA GLU A 80 -1.35 11.62 6.59
C GLU A 80 -2.38 12.53 7.28
N GLY A 81 -2.07 13.81 7.39
CA GLY A 81 -2.93 14.80 7.99
C GLY A 81 -2.31 16.20 7.96
N PRO A 82 -3.10 17.25 8.22
CA PRO A 82 -2.59 18.62 8.27
C PRO A 82 -1.41 18.75 9.25
N GLY A 83 -0.34 19.41 8.82
CA GLY A 83 0.84 19.67 9.64
C GLY A 83 1.80 18.49 9.84
N LYS A 84 1.64 17.38 9.10
CA LYS A 84 2.53 16.22 9.20
C LYS A 84 3.84 16.35 8.41
N ASP A 85 3.84 17.14 7.34
CA ASP A 85 4.98 17.26 6.42
C ASP A 85 6.31 17.65 7.10
N PRO A 86 6.36 18.60 8.07
CA PRO A 86 7.60 18.94 8.77
C PRO A 86 8.25 17.79 9.56
N PHE A 87 7.50 16.72 9.85
CA PHE A 87 8.00 15.56 10.59
C PHE A 87 8.53 14.45 9.68
N ARG A 88 8.42 14.59 8.35
CA ARG A 88 9.00 13.64 7.40
C ARG A 88 10.52 13.85 7.37
N PRO A 89 11.32 12.85 7.78
CA PRO A 89 12.77 13.01 7.82
C PRO A 89 13.35 13.10 6.41
N ASP A 90 14.44 13.84 6.26
CA ASP A 90 15.26 13.82 5.05
C ASP A 90 15.97 12.46 4.91
N GLN A 91 16.28 12.06 3.68
CA GLN A 91 17.03 10.82 3.39
C GLN A 91 18.45 10.89 3.95
N LYS A 92 19.07 12.09 3.99
CA LYS A 92 20.36 12.31 4.66
C LYS A 92 20.12 12.75 6.11
N THR A 93 20.48 11.90 7.06
CA THR A 93 20.33 12.23 8.47
C THR A 93 21.54 13.03 8.99
N PRO A 94 21.42 13.67 10.18
CA PRO A 94 22.57 14.29 10.85
C PRO A 94 23.64 13.30 11.33
N VAL A 95 23.32 12.00 11.40
CA VAL A 95 24.25 10.96 11.85
C VAL A 95 25.07 10.49 10.64
N LYS A 96 26.40 10.57 10.77
CA LYS A 96 27.32 10.15 9.71
C LYS A 96 27.10 8.69 9.35
N ASN A 97 27.11 8.38 8.05
CA ASN A 97 26.87 7.04 7.52
C ASN A 97 25.49 6.44 7.92
N PHE A 98 24.50 7.28 8.16
CA PHE A 98 23.13 6.86 8.46
C PHE A 98 22.14 7.58 7.54
N PHE A 99 21.47 6.81 6.69
CA PHE A 99 20.55 7.29 5.66
C PHE A 99 19.21 6.58 5.81
N LEU A 100 18.13 7.25 5.40
CA LEU A 100 16.77 6.70 5.44
C LEU A 100 16.18 6.64 4.03
N ALA A 101 15.40 5.59 3.80
CA ALA A 101 14.57 5.43 2.61
C ALA A 101 13.23 4.82 3.02
N GLY A 102 12.20 5.10 2.24
CA GLY A 102 10.82 4.75 2.50
C GLY A 102 9.91 5.93 2.18
N SER A 103 8.69 5.64 1.74
CA SER A 103 7.71 6.65 1.33
C SER A 103 7.36 7.68 2.42
N TYR A 104 7.57 7.34 3.70
CA TYR A 104 7.45 8.23 4.85
C TYR A 104 8.53 9.33 4.93
N THR A 105 9.67 9.18 4.25
CA THR A 105 10.70 10.22 4.20
C THR A 105 10.27 11.38 3.30
N LYS A 106 10.99 12.50 3.36
CA LYS A 106 10.64 13.75 2.68
C LYS A 106 10.81 13.64 1.16
N GLN A 107 9.70 13.77 0.43
CA GLN A 107 9.64 13.80 -1.03
C GLN A 107 8.28 14.37 -1.48
N ASP A 108 8.17 14.78 -2.75
CA ASP A 108 7.03 15.59 -3.24
C ASP A 108 5.74 14.79 -3.50
N TYR A 109 5.79 13.46 -3.44
CA TYR A 109 4.63 12.57 -3.49
C TYR A 109 4.17 12.18 -2.07
N ILE A 110 2.93 11.73 -1.98
CA ILE A 110 2.34 11.16 -0.76
C ILE A 110 2.97 9.81 -0.38
N ASP A 111 2.56 9.25 0.76
CA ASP A 111 2.92 7.89 1.16
C ASP A 111 2.42 6.85 0.13
N SER A 112 3.26 6.51 -0.84
CA SER A 112 2.88 5.77 -2.05
C SER A 112 4.04 4.97 -2.62
N MET A 113 3.76 4.10 -3.60
CA MET A 113 4.79 3.38 -4.35
C MET A 113 5.77 4.33 -5.04
N GLU A 114 5.27 5.40 -5.67
CA GLU A 114 6.12 6.42 -6.30
C GLU A 114 7.00 7.12 -5.24
N GLY A 115 6.40 7.51 -4.11
CA GLY A 115 7.14 8.10 -3.00
C GLY A 115 8.23 7.19 -2.44
N ALA A 116 7.96 5.88 -2.34
CA ALA A 116 8.94 4.88 -1.92
C ALA A 116 10.09 4.79 -2.94
N THR A 117 9.79 4.72 -4.24
CA THR A 117 10.81 4.70 -5.29
C THR A 117 11.66 5.97 -5.29
N LEU A 118 11.04 7.14 -5.21
CA LEU A 118 11.73 8.43 -5.22
C LEU A 118 12.62 8.59 -3.99
N SER A 119 12.13 8.18 -2.81
CA SER A 119 12.93 8.19 -1.58
C SER A 119 14.19 7.32 -1.71
N GLY A 120 14.09 6.14 -2.32
CA GLY A 120 15.22 5.25 -2.56
C GLY A 120 16.24 5.88 -3.52
N ARG A 121 15.78 6.54 -4.58
CA ARG A 121 16.65 7.26 -5.53
C ARG A 121 17.40 8.40 -4.84
N GLN A 122 16.72 9.19 -4.01
CA GLN A 122 17.32 10.29 -3.24
C GLN A 122 18.34 9.77 -2.21
N ALA A 123 17.99 8.73 -1.45
CA ALA A 123 18.92 8.10 -0.51
C ALA A 123 20.17 7.57 -1.21
N SER A 124 20.01 6.91 -2.35
CA SER A 124 21.13 6.44 -3.16
C SER A 124 22.01 7.59 -3.65
N ALA A 125 21.44 8.72 -4.07
CA ALA A 125 22.22 9.88 -4.50
C ALA A 125 23.07 10.43 -3.35
N PHE A 126 22.48 10.61 -2.15
CA PHE A 126 23.23 11.08 -0.98
C PHE A 126 24.34 10.14 -0.53
N ILE A 127 24.14 8.82 -0.66
CA ILE A 127 25.18 7.83 -0.37
C ILE A 127 26.34 7.95 -1.36
N CYS A 128 26.05 8.06 -2.65
CA CYS A 128 27.07 8.22 -3.69
C CYS A 128 27.88 9.52 -3.51
N ASP A 129 27.20 10.63 -3.21
CA ASP A 129 27.84 11.93 -2.98
C ASP A 129 28.75 11.91 -1.74
N ALA A 130 28.40 11.13 -0.72
CA ALA A 130 29.20 10.98 0.49
C ALA A 130 30.35 9.97 0.35
N GLY A 131 30.54 9.34 -0.82
CA GLY A 131 31.39 8.17 -1.00
C GLY A 131 32.82 8.30 -0.47
N GLU A 132 33.48 9.44 -0.71
CA GLU A 132 34.84 9.69 -0.20
C GLU A 132 34.88 9.81 1.33
N GLU A 133 33.92 10.53 1.93
CA GLU A 133 33.79 10.65 3.39
C GLU A 133 33.52 9.29 4.02
N LEU A 134 32.63 8.49 3.43
CA LEU A 134 32.30 7.14 3.90
C LEU A 134 33.51 6.21 3.80
N ALA A 135 34.28 6.28 2.72
CA ALA A 135 35.50 5.51 2.55
C ALA A 135 36.58 5.89 3.59
N ALA A 136 36.69 7.17 3.95
CA ALA A 136 37.58 7.63 5.00
C ALA A 136 37.12 7.17 6.39
N LEU A 137 35.82 7.31 6.70
CA LEU A 137 35.21 6.90 7.96
C LEU A 137 35.45 5.42 8.25
N ARG A 138 35.31 4.56 7.23
CA ARG A 138 35.56 3.12 7.34
C ARG A 138 36.98 2.76 7.80
N LYS A 139 37.98 3.62 7.57
CA LYS A 139 39.37 3.36 8.00
C LYS A 139 39.62 3.69 9.47
N VAL A 140 38.71 4.44 10.10
CA VAL A 140 38.85 4.96 11.47
C VAL A 140 37.97 4.19 12.46
N LEU A 141 36.92 3.52 11.95
CA LEU A 141 36.13 2.52 12.67
C LEU A 141 36.84 1.16 12.68
#